data_AF-A0A7Y0EX83-F1
#
_entry.id   AF-A0A7Y0EX83-F1
#
_cell.length_a   1.000
_cell.length_b   1.000
_cell.length_c   1.000
_cell.angle_alpha   90.00
_cell.angle_beta   90.00
_cell.angle_gamma   90.00
#
_symmetry.space_group_name_H-M   'P 1'
#
loop_
_entity.id
_entity.type
_entity.pdbx_description
1 polymer ?
#
loop_
_entity_poly.entity_id
_entity_poly.type
_entity_poly.pdbx_seq_one_letter_code
_entity_poly.pdbx_strand_id
1 'polypeptide(L)'
;MAVVKKNAKGGRGTYADLASLMAYVDETLHVKVRFTTVYLHDMLHQATQIQVGDQWSDPICPIPVETGDGKGLSVMQQLGSALTYARRYSLCGALGIATTDDDGQTSGYRKRSLESMTDEQQQRIDQILETMRIPPRQESAFISGILQRNVTYGTLTELQARQFIEAYDNRNRKKEVQE
;
A
#
# COMPACT_ATOMS: atom_id res chain seq x y z
N MET A 1 3.38 13.55 13.93
CA MET A 1 2.04 13.02 13.62
C MET A 1 2.25 11.70 12.91
N ALA A 2 1.77 10.60 13.46
CA ALA A 2 2.02 9.29 12.86
C ALA A 2 1.09 9.04 11.69
N VAL A 3 1.62 8.40 10.65
CA VAL A 3 0.92 8.14 9.41
C VAL A 3 0.73 6.64 9.27
N VAL A 4 -0.52 6.18 9.26
CA VAL A 4 -0.86 4.77 9.03
C VAL A 4 -0.93 4.50 7.53
N LYS A 5 -0.21 3.49 7.07
CA LYS A 5 -0.18 3.11 5.66
C LYS A 5 -1.52 2.52 5.21
N LYS A 6 -2.03 2.99 4.08
CA LYS A 6 -3.18 2.37 3.39
C LYS A 6 -2.80 0.95 2.95
N ASN A 7 -3.63 -0.03 3.27
CA ASN A 7 -3.34 -1.45 3.05
C ASN A 7 -4.52 -2.24 2.47
N ALA A 8 -5.66 -1.60 2.25
CA ALA A 8 -6.84 -2.17 1.61
C ALA A 8 -7.28 -1.32 0.40
N LYS A 9 -8.05 -1.93 -0.51
CA LYS A 9 -8.58 -1.31 -1.74
C LYS A 9 -10.08 -1.50 -1.83
N GLY A 10 -10.80 -0.43 -2.13
CA GLY A 10 -12.24 -0.43 -2.38
C GLY A 10 -12.58 0.24 -3.70
N GLY A 11 -13.88 0.39 -3.99
CA GLY A 11 -14.36 0.95 -5.25
C GLY A 11 -13.93 2.39 -5.53
N ARG A 12 -13.50 3.16 -4.51
CA ARG A 12 -13.08 4.57 -4.61
C ARG A 12 -11.60 4.82 -4.30
N GLY A 13 -10.78 3.77 -4.19
CA GLY A 13 -9.34 3.90 -3.94
C GLY A 13 -8.84 3.06 -2.77
N THR A 14 -7.64 3.39 -2.29
CA THR A 14 -6.97 2.70 -1.19
C THR A 14 -7.29 3.35 0.16
N TYR A 15 -7.26 2.55 1.22
CA TYR A 15 -7.51 3.01 2.58
C TYR A 15 -6.76 2.16 3.62
N ALA A 16 -6.54 2.70 4.82
CA ALA A 16 -6.12 1.92 5.97
C ALA A 16 -7.35 1.19 6.52
N ASP A 17 -7.27 -0.13 6.66
CA ASP A 17 -8.36 -0.91 7.24
C ASP A 17 -8.48 -0.70 8.76
N LEU A 18 -9.62 -1.11 9.32
CA LEU A 18 -9.91 -0.89 10.73
C LEU A 18 -8.95 -1.68 11.64
N ALA A 19 -8.54 -2.89 11.24
CA ALA A 19 -7.64 -3.72 12.05
C ALA A 19 -6.27 -3.06 12.19
N SER A 20 -5.74 -2.50 11.10
CA SER A 20 -4.45 -1.80 11.07
C SER A 20 -4.49 -0.51 11.88
N LEU A 21 -5.61 0.22 11.84
CA LEU A 21 -5.81 1.39 12.69
C LEU A 21 -5.89 1.00 14.17
N MET A 22 -6.61 -0.08 14.50
CA MET A 22 -6.71 -0.56 15.88
C MET A 22 -5.37 -1.09 16.42
N ALA A 23 -4.61 -1.82 15.60
CA ALA A 23 -3.26 -2.25 15.94
C ALA A 23 -2.34 -1.04 16.20
N TYR A 24 -2.38 -0.02 15.35
CA TYR A 24 -1.64 1.22 15.57
C TYR A 24 -2.03 1.91 16.88
N VAL A 25 -3.33 1.95 17.20
CA VAL A 25 -3.83 2.52 18.45
C VAL A 25 -3.33 1.76 19.68
N ASP A 26 -3.33 0.43 19.63
CA ASP A 26 -2.92 -0.43 20.74
C ASP A 26 -1.38 -0.45 20.91
N GLU A 27 -0.65 -0.65 19.80
CA GLU A 27 0.79 -0.86 19.79
C GLU A 27 1.61 0.44 19.85
N THR A 28 1.06 1.56 19.37
CA THR A 28 1.80 2.83 19.28
C THR A 28 1.23 3.92 20.18
N LEU A 29 -0.09 4.12 20.19
CA LEU A 29 -0.70 5.15 21.03
C LEU A 29 -0.95 4.67 22.46
N HIS A 30 -1.07 3.35 22.66
CA HIS A 30 -1.40 2.71 23.94
C HIS A 30 -2.67 3.28 24.58
N VAL A 31 -3.65 3.66 23.74
CA VAL A 31 -4.95 4.19 24.20
C VAL A 31 -6.00 3.12 24.00
N LYS A 32 -6.81 2.85 25.02
CA LYS A 32 -8.00 2.00 24.84
C LYS A 32 -9.12 2.80 24.21
N VAL A 33 -9.70 2.22 23.17
CA VAL A 33 -10.81 2.84 22.43
C VAL A 33 -11.99 1.91 22.37
N ARG A 34 -13.18 2.50 22.29
CA ARG A 34 -14.40 1.78 21.93
C ARG A 34 -15.23 2.60 20.95
N PHE A 35 -16.01 1.90 20.14
CA PHE A 35 -16.97 2.52 19.24
C PHE A 35 -18.34 2.53 19.88
N THR A 36 -19.02 3.67 19.84
CA THR A 36 -20.40 3.81 20.29
C THR A 36 -21.25 4.37 19.17
N THR A 37 -22.47 3.89 19.05
CA THR A 37 -23.43 4.41 18.09
C THR A 37 -24.34 5.36 18.83
N VAL A 38 -24.44 6.60 18.35
CA VAL A 38 -25.27 7.65 18.93
C VAL A 38 -26.29 8.11 17.91
N TYR A 39 -27.43 8.61 18.37
CA TYR A 39 -28.46 9.17 17.50
C TYR A 39 -28.42 10.69 17.62
N LEU A 40 -28.08 11.37 16.52
CA LEU A 40 -27.92 12.83 16.45
C LEU A 40 -28.58 13.33 15.17
N HIS A 41 -29.36 14.41 15.27
CA HIS A 41 -30.03 15.04 14.11
C HIS A 41 -30.82 14.02 13.26
N ASP A 42 -31.59 13.16 13.93
CA ASP A 42 -32.39 12.08 13.33
C ASP A 42 -31.61 11.03 12.51
N MET A 43 -30.28 10.98 12.69
CA MET A 43 -29.41 10.02 12.00
C MET A 43 -28.53 9.24 12.98
N LEU A 44 -28.28 7.97 12.65
CA LEU A 44 -27.28 7.18 13.35
C LEU A 44 -25.89 7.75 13.05
N HIS A 45 -25.10 7.95 14.08
CA HIS A 45 -23.70 8.33 13.99
C HIS A 45 -22.85 7.30 14.72
N GLN A 46 -21.68 7.00 14.18
CA GLN A 46 -20.66 6.23 14.86
C GLN A 46 -19.62 7.19 15.43
N ALA A 47 -19.36 7.09 16.74
CA ALA A 47 -18.38 7.90 17.44
C ALA A 47 -17.35 7.02 18.17
N THR A 48 -16.21 7.62 18.49
CA THR A 48 -15.12 7.00 19.25
C THR A 48 -15.17 7.49 20.68
N GLN A 49 -14.90 6.61 21.65
CA GLN A 49 -14.59 7.00 23.02
C GLN A 49 -13.21 6.48 23.39
N ILE A 50 -12.46 7.27 24.16
CA ILE A 50 -11.14 6.91 24.67
C ILE A 50 -11.21 6.70 26.17
N GLN A 51 -10.40 5.79 26.70
CA GLN A 51 -10.27 5.63 28.16
C GLN A 51 -9.37 6.72 28.74
N VAL A 52 -9.85 7.43 29.76
CA VAL A 52 -9.11 8.43 30.54
C VAL A 52 -9.16 8.01 32.01
N GLY A 53 -8.05 7.51 32.53
CA GLY A 53 -8.04 6.84 33.83
C GLY A 53 -8.96 5.60 33.82
N ASP A 54 -9.90 5.54 34.76
CA ASP A 54 -10.89 4.45 34.84
C ASP A 54 -12.24 4.79 34.17
N GLN A 55 -12.32 5.94 33.49
CA GLN A 55 -13.55 6.40 32.85
C GLN A 55 -13.42 6.44 31.33
N TRP A 56 -14.56 6.38 30.65
CA TRP A 56 -14.65 6.59 29.21
C TRP A 56 -15.00 8.05 28.95
N SER A 57 -14.33 8.67 27.97
CA SER A 57 -14.67 10.00 27.50
C SER A 57 -16.09 10.06 26.96
N ASP A 58 -16.63 11.28 26.81
CA ASP A 58 -17.78 11.47 25.94
C ASP A 58 -17.46 11.00 24.50
N PRO A 59 -18.49 10.63 23.71
CA PRO A 59 -18.31 10.28 22.31
C PRO A 59 -17.72 11.47 21.54
N ILE A 60 -16.59 11.24 20.87
CA ILE A 60 -15.88 12.23 20.07
C ILE A 60 -15.87 11.82 18.60
N CYS A 61 -15.79 12.83 17.72
CA CYS A 61 -15.79 12.70 16.27
C CYS A 61 -16.95 11.84 15.71
N PRO A 62 -18.23 12.21 15.97
CA PRO A 62 -19.36 11.47 15.44
C PRO A 62 -19.41 11.56 13.90
N ILE A 63 -19.41 10.41 13.23
CA ILE A 63 -19.53 10.30 11.77
C ILE A 63 -20.90 9.74 11.43
N PRO A 64 -21.70 10.39 10.55
CA PRO A 64 -23.01 9.89 10.15
C PRO A 64 -22.87 8.53 9.44
N VAL A 65 -23.79 7.63 9.76
CA VAL A 65 -23.89 6.28 9.18
C VAL A 65 -24.94 6.32 8.09
N GLU A 66 -24.48 6.48 6.85
CA GLU A 66 -25.33 6.49 5.67
C GLU A 66 -25.08 5.26 4.81
N THR A 67 -26.16 4.57 4.43
CA THR A 67 -26.13 3.49 3.44
C THR A 67 -26.53 4.07 2.09
N GLY A 68 -25.70 3.87 1.07
CA GLY A 68 -26.08 4.23 -0.31
C GLY A 68 -26.99 3.18 -0.96
N ASP A 69 -27.31 3.36 -2.23
CA ASP A 69 -28.08 2.41 -3.04
C ASP A 69 -27.25 1.14 -3.32
N GLY A 70 -27.17 0.22 -2.37
CA GLY A 70 -26.40 -1.02 -2.49
C GLY A 70 -27.03 -1.98 -3.48
N LYS A 71 -26.78 -1.77 -4.78
CA LYS A 71 -27.23 -2.67 -5.85
C LYS A 71 -26.72 -4.10 -5.58
N GLY A 72 -27.65 -4.99 -5.22
CA GLY A 72 -27.37 -6.41 -4.99
C GLY A 72 -26.84 -6.78 -3.59
N LEU A 73 -26.79 -5.85 -2.63
CA LEU A 73 -26.40 -6.13 -1.24
C LEU A 73 -27.63 -6.15 -0.32
N SER A 74 -27.64 -7.04 0.67
CA SER A 74 -28.68 -7.01 1.70
C SER A 74 -28.55 -5.74 2.56
N VAL A 75 -29.67 -5.29 3.14
CA VAL A 75 -29.70 -4.11 4.03
C VAL A 75 -28.64 -4.22 5.14
N MET A 76 -28.47 -5.41 5.72
CA MET A 76 -27.48 -5.64 6.78
C MET A 76 -26.04 -5.56 6.30
N GLN A 77 -25.75 -6.00 5.07
CA GLN A 77 -24.41 -5.88 4.47
C GLN A 77 -24.06 -4.42 4.17
N GLN A 78 -25.05 -3.66 3.70
CA GLN A 78 -24.91 -2.22 3.46
C GLN A 78 -24.64 -1.48 4.77
N LEU A 79 -25.45 -1.75 5.80
CA LEU A 79 -25.29 -1.17 7.14
C LEU A 79 -23.95 -1.54 7.77
N GLY A 80 -23.54 -2.81 7.71
CA GLY A 80 -22.25 -3.26 8.25
C GLY A 80 -21.06 -2.57 7.58
N SER A 81 -21.15 -2.37 6.27
CA SER A 81 -20.13 -1.64 5.49
C SER A 81 -20.09 -0.16 5.87
N ALA A 82 -21.25 0.49 6.01
CA ALA A 82 -21.37 1.88 6.44
C ALA A 82 -20.83 2.09 7.86
N LEU A 83 -21.17 1.21 8.81
CA LEU A 83 -20.65 1.26 10.18
C LEU A 83 -19.13 1.10 10.21
N THR A 84 -18.59 0.14 9.47
CA THR A 84 -17.13 -0.07 9.40
C THR A 84 -16.42 1.14 8.81
N TYR A 85 -17.03 1.79 7.80
CA TYR A 85 -16.52 3.04 7.25
C TYR A 85 -16.52 4.13 8.32
N ALA A 86 -17.66 4.40 8.96
CA ALA A 86 -17.80 5.43 9.98
C ALA A 86 -16.83 5.23 11.17
N ARG A 87 -16.61 3.99 11.63
CA ARG A 87 -15.62 3.66 12.68
C ARG A 87 -14.21 4.11 12.33
N ARG A 88 -13.76 3.85 11.09
CA ARG A 88 -12.40 4.23 10.66
C ARG A 88 -12.20 5.74 10.69
N TYR A 89 -13.14 6.50 10.13
CA TYR A 89 -13.03 7.95 10.08
C TYR A 89 -13.22 8.60 11.45
N SER A 90 -14.16 8.10 12.26
CA SER A 90 -14.35 8.51 13.65
C SER A 90 -13.07 8.27 14.46
N LEU A 91 -12.41 7.12 14.30
CA LEU A 91 -11.16 6.81 15.00
C LEU A 91 -10.04 7.76 14.57
N CYS A 92 -9.84 7.93 13.26
CA CYS A 92 -8.79 8.81 12.75
C CYS A 92 -8.99 10.26 13.19
N GLY A 93 -10.22 10.78 13.08
CA GLY A 93 -10.53 12.14 13.50
C GLY A 93 -10.43 12.34 15.01
N ALA A 94 -10.88 11.37 15.81
CA ALA A 94 -10.80 11.42 17.27
C ALA A 94 -9.36 11.43 17.80
N LEU A 95 -8.46 10.68 17.15
CA LEU A 95 -7.08 10.50 17.62
C LEU A 95 -6.03 11.29 16.80
N GLY A 96 -6.47 12.07 15.82
CA GLY A 96 -5.56 12.81 14.93
C GLY A 96 -4.64 11.90 14.09
N ILE A 97 -5.11 10.70 13.74
CA ILE A 97 -4.35 9.74 12.92
C ILE A 97 -4.46 10.16 11.46
N ALA A 98 -3.32 10.45 10.83
CA ALA A 98 -3.24 10.58 9.39
C ALA A 98 -3.10 9.21 8.74
N THR A 99 -3.74 9.02 7.58
CA THR A 99 -3.43 7.89 6.69
C THR A 99 -2.61 8.39 5.52
N THR A 100 -1.76 7.54 4.93
CA THR A 100 -0.96 7.93 3.76
C THR A 100 -1.84 8.53 2.66
N ASP A 101 -1.61 9.78 2.31
CA ASP A 101 -2.26 10.43 1.18
C ASP A 101 -1.46 10.08 -0.08
N ASP A 102 -2.05 9.34 -1.02
CA ASP A 102 -1.37 8.93 -2.25
C ASP A 102 -1.52 9.99 -3.35
N ASP A 103 -2.30 11.07 -3.11
CA ASP A 103 -2.53 12.14 -4.08
C ASP A 103 -1.57 13.34 -3.91
N GLY A 104 -0.69 13.30 -2.89
CA GLY A 104 0.31 14.32 -2.62
C GLY A 104 1.67 13.70 -2.29
N GLN A 105 2.50 13.45 -3.31
CA GLN A 105 3.96 13.30 -3.22
C GLN A 105 4.48 12.58 -1.96
N THR A 106 4.44 11.23 -1.94
CA THR A 106 5.45 10.48 -1.18
C THR A 106 6.64 10.16 -2.10
N SER A 107 7.26 11.22 -2.62
CA SER A 107 8.66 11.20 -3.01
C SER A 107 9.47 11.30 -1.71
N GLY A 108 9.87 10.14 -1.18
CA GLY A 108 10.90 10.06 -0.15
C GLY A 108 10.38 9.96 1.28
N TYR A 109 10.13 8.73 1.75
CA TYR A 109 10.87 8.15 2.87
C TYR A 109 10.92 6.62 2.64
N ARG A 110 12.13 6.14 2.30
CA ARG A 110 12.59 4.79 1.94
C ARG A 110 12.26 3.74 3.04
N LYS A 111 12.21 2.41 2.89
CA LYS A 111 12.33 1.40 1.81
C LYS A 111 12.07 0.01 2.44
N ARG A 112 11.39 -0.91 1.74
CA ARG A 112 12.06 -2.21 1.50
C ARG A 112 12.88 -1.93 0.26
N SER A 113 14.19 -1.92 0.40
CA SER A 113 15.13 -1.50 -0.65
C SER A 113 15.15 -2.55 -1.75
N LEU A 114 14.20 -2.43 -2.65
CA LEU A 114 14.49 -2.66 -4.04
C LEU A 114 14.88 -1.28 -4.56
N GLU A 115 16.14 -0.90 -4.35
CA GLU A 115 16.66 0.27 -5.05
C GLU A 115 16.43 0.01 -6.54
N SER A 116 15.98 1.00 -7.31
CA SER A 116 16.06 0.90 -8.77
C SER A 116 17.51 0.63 -9.16
N MET A 117 17.73 0.01 -10.32
CA MET A 117 19.09 -0.21 -10.81
C MET A 117 19.92 1.09 -10.79
N THR A 118 21.21 0.97 -10.53
CA THR A 118 22.11 2.13 -10.61
C THR A 118 22.30 2.57 -12.07
N ASP A 119 22.70 3.82 -12.28
CA ASP A 119 23.00 4.34 -13.63
C ASP A 119 24.06 3.49 -14.35
N GLU A 120 25.05 2.98 -13.61
CA GLU A 120 26.08 2.07 -14.14
C GLU A 120 25.48 0.72 -14.59
N GLN A 121 24.56 0.17 -13.83
CA GLN A 121 23.87 -1.07 -14.21
C GLN A 121 22.95 -0.86 -15.41
N GLN A 122 22.29 0.30 -15.49
CA GLN A 122 21.45 0.66 -16.63
C GLN A 122 22.29 0.75 -17.90
N GLN A 123 23.40 1.51 -17.86
CA GLN A 123 24.32 1.62 -18.98
C GLN A 123 24.86 0.25 -19.41
N ARG A 124 25.17 -0.63 -18.46
CA ARG A 124 25.64 -1.98 -18.78
C ARG A 124 24.57 -2.83 -19.45
N ILE A 125 23.31 -2.73 -19.01
CA ILE A 125 22.19 -3.45 -19.62
C ILE A 125 21.89 -2.89 -21.01
N ASP A 126 21.90 -1.58 -21.20
CA ASP A 126 21.73 -0.94 -22.51
C ASP A 126 22.78 -1.44 -23.51
N GLN A 127 24.06 -1.51 -23.12
CA GLN A 127 25.13 -2.06 -23.96
C GLN A 127 24.88 -3.54 -24.34
N ILE A 128 24.39 -4.35 -23.40
CA ILE A 128 24.04 -5.75 -23.65
C ILE A 128 22.88 -5.84 -24.65
N LEU A 129 21.84 -5.03 -24.48
CA LEU A 129 20.67 -4.99 -25.37
C LEU A 129 21.06 -4.54 -26.78
N GLU A 130 21.93 -3.54 -26.91
CA GLU A 130 22.48 -3.08 -28.18
C GLU A 130 23.33 -4.17 -28.86
N THR A 131 24.23 -4.81 -28.12
CA THR A 131 25.08 -5.91 -28.62
C THR A 131 24.24 -7.07 -29.15
N MET A 132 23.17 -7.40 -28.43
CA MET A 132 22.22 -8.44 -28.80
C MET A 132 21.20 -7.98 -29.87
N ARG A 133 21.27 -6.71 -30.30
CA ARG A 133 20.36 -6.07 -31.26
C ARG A 133 18.88 -6.24 -30.88
N ILE A 134 18.57 -6.09 -29.59
CA ILE A 134 17.20 -6.20 -29.11
C ILE A 134 16.44 -4.94 -29.49
N PRO A 135 15.33 -5.05 -30.25
CA PRO A 135 14.56 -3.89 -30.66
C PRO A 135 13.77 -3.29 -29.50
N PRO A 136 13.38 -2.00 -29.60
CA PRO A 136 12.55 -1.35 -28.60
C PRO A 136 11.25 -2.13 -28.35
N ARG A 137 10.83 -2.22 -27.09
CA ARG A 137 9.67 -2.98 -26.58
C ARG A 137 9.87 -4.50 -26.43
N GLN A 138 11.04 -5.04 -26.77
CA GLN A 138 11.37 -6.46 -26.57
C GLN A 138 12.39 -6.70 -25.44
N GLU A 139 12.93 -5.64 -24.84
CA GLU A 139 13.94 -5.66 -23.78
C GLU A 139 13.42 -6.42 -22.55
N SER A 140 12.19 -6.11 -22.14
CA SER A 140 11.57 -6.75 -20.96
C SER A 140 11.39 -8.25 -21.16
N ALA A 141 11.03 -8.68 -22.38
CA ALA A 141 10.87 -10.10 -22.71
C ALA A 141 12.23 -10.83 -22.72
N PHE A 142 13.26 -10.19 -23.28
CA PHE A 142 14.63 -10.72 -23.29
C PHE A 142 15.18 -10.92 -21.87
N ILE A 143 15.07 -9.89 -21.03
CA ILE A 143 15.56 -9.91 -19.64
C ILE A 143 14.76 -10.93 -18.81
N SER A 144 13.43 -10.97 -18.98
CA SER A 144 12.57 -11.97 -18.32
C SER A 144 12.95 -13.40 -18.69
N GLY A 145 13.31 -13.64 -19.95
CA GLY A 145 13.77 -14.95 -20.43
C GLY A 145 15.08 -15.40 -19.80
N ILE A 146 16.02 -14.47 -19.57
CA ILE A 146 17.31 -14.79 -18.90
C ILE A 146 17.12 -15.01 -17.40
N LEU A 147 16.27 -14.21 -16.75
CA LEU A 147 16.00 -14.33 -15.32
C LEU A 147 14.96 -15.42 -14.96
N GLN A 148 14.33 -16.05 -15.96
CA GLN A 148 13.23 -17.02 -15.80
C GLN A 148 12.07 -16.53 -14.93
N ARG A 149 11.76 -15.23 -15.01
CA ARG A 149 10.65 -14.60 -14.27
C ARG A 149 10.22 -13.33 -14.98
N ASN A 150 8.97 -12.95 -14.79
CA ASN A 150 8.41 -11.74 -15.39
C ASN A 150 9.00 -10.49 -14.73
N VAL A 151 9.70 -9.68 -15.53
CA VAL A 151 10.25 -8.38 -15.13
C VAL A 151 10.03 -7.33 -16.22
N THR A 152 10.06 -6.07 -15.82
CA THR A 152 9.93 -4.93 -16.74
C THR A 152 11.22 -4.12 -16.71
N TYR A 153 11.82 -3.89 -17.88
CA TYR A 153 13.13 -3.24 -18.00
C TYR A 153 13.17 -1.88 -17.29
N GLY A 154 12.17 -1.02 -17.57
CA GLY A 154 12.09 0.33 -17.00
C GLY A 154 11.82 0.40 -15.50
N THR A 155 11.59 -0.73 -14.82
CA THR A 155 11.35 -0.77 -13.36
C THR A 155 12.16 -1.85 -12.67
N LEU A 156 13.28 -2.27 -13.26
CA LEU A 156 14.16 -3.25 -12.64
C LEU A 156 14.81 -2.70 -11.37
N THR A 157 14.93 -3.59 -10.41
CA THR A 157 15.62 -3.33 -9.15
C THR A 157 17.11 -3.60 -9.30
N GLU A 158 17.93 -2.99 -8.46
CA GLU A 158 19.38 -3.17 -8.44
C GLU A 158 19.78 -4.65 -8.31
N LEU A 159 19.05 -5.40 -7.48
CA LEU A 159 19.25 -6.84 -7.33
C LEU A 159 18.91 -7.60 -8.63
N GLN A 160 17.81 -7.25 -9.28
CA GLN A 160 17.41 -7.90 -10.54
C GLN A 160 18.36 -7.55 -11.68
N ALA A 161 18.83 -6.29 -11.75
CA ALA A 161 19.81 -5.83 -12.72
C ALA A 161 21.15 -6.56 -12.54
N ARG A 162 21.64 -6.65 -11.29
CA ARG A 162 22.85 -7.42 -10.96
C ARG A 162 22.72 -8.89 -11.36
N GLN A 163 21.61 -9.53 -10.99
CA GLN A 163 21.36 -10.94 -11.32
C GLN A 163 21.27 -11.18 -12.83
N PHE A 164 20.75 -10.22 -13.59
CA PHE A 164 20.68 -10.31 -15.04
C PHE A 164 22.07 -10.22 -15.67
N ILE A 165 22.88 -9.23 -15.27
CA ILE A 165 24.24 -9.03 -15.78
C ILE A 165 25.08 -10.28 -15.50
N GLU A 166 25.06 -10.78 -14.26
CA GLU A 166 25.79 -12.00 -13.88
C GLU A 166 25.33 -13.23 -14.67
N ALA A 167 24.01 -13.40 -14.85
CA ALA A 167 23.47 -14.53 -15.62
C ALA A 167 23.87 -14.46 -17.11
N TYR A 168 23.90 -13.27 -17.69
CA TYR A 168 24.33 -13.04 -19.07
C TYR A 168 25.83 -13.34 -19.25
N ASP A 169 26.68 -12.75 -18.41
CA ASP A 169 28.13 -12.93 -18.48
C ASP A 169 28.53 -14.40 -18.29
N ASN A 170 27.90 -15.10 -17.34
CA ASN A 170 28.12 -16.53 -17.12
C ASN A 170 27.69 -17.39 -18.31
N ARG A 171 26.61 -17.01 -19.00
CA ARG A 171 26.14 -17.73 -20.20
C ARG A 171 27.07 -17.51 -21.39
N ASN A 172 27.62 -16.31 -21.55
CA ASN A 172 28.58 -16.02 -22.61
C ASN A 172 29.95 -16.66 -22.35
N ARG A 173 30.46 -16.61 -21.11
CA ARG A 173 31.71 -17.29 -20.75
C ARG A 173 31.64 -18.81 -20.97
N LYS A 174 30.48 -19.44 -20.75
CA LYS A 174 30.28 -20.88 -21.04
C LYS A 174 30.21 -21.20 -22.54
N LYS A 175 29.83 -20.24 -23.38
CA LYS A 175 29.86 -20.41 -24.85
C LYS A 175 31.28 -20.31 -25.41
N GLU A 176 32.09 -19.40 -24.88
CA GLU A 176 33.50 -19.21 -25.29
C GLU A 176 34.43 -20.38 -24.90
N VAL A 177 34.05 -21.21 -23.92
CA VAL A 177 34.85 -22.38 -23.48
C VAL A 177 34.45 -23.67 -24.21
N GLN A 178 33.38 -23.64 -25.00
CA GLN A 178 32.91 -24.78 -25.80
C GLN A 178 33.19 -24.63 -27.30
N GLU A 179 33.86 -23.54 -27.70
CA GLU A 179 34.51 -23.35 -29.00
C GLU A 179 36.03 -23.58 -28.87
#